data_AF-A0A972XZ56-F1
#
_entry.id   AF-A0A972XZ56-F1
#
_cell.length_a   1.000
_cell.length_b   1.000
_cell.length_c   1.000
_cell.angle_alpha   90.00
_cell.angle_beta   90.00
_cell.angle_gamma   90.00
#
_symmetry.space_group_name_H-M   'P 1'
#
loop_
_entity.id
_entity.type
_entity.pdbx_description
1 polymer ?
#
loop_
_entity_poly.entity_id
_entity_poly.type
_entity_poly.pdbx_seq_one_letter_code
_entity_poly.pdbx_strand_id
1 'polypeptide(L)' 'MYGKIKEHLQAELKDIQASGLFKEERIISSPQGAEITLTSGETVLNFCANNYLGLS' A
#
# COMPACT_ATOMS: atom_id res chain seq x y z
N MET A 1 2.84 -26.22 -17.14
CA MET A 1 4.07 -25.56 -16.65
C MET A 1 3.77 -24.41 -15.67
N TYR A 2 2.79 -23.53 -15.94
CA TYR A 2 2.44 -22.42 -15.03
C TYR A 2 1.68 -22.81 -13.74
N GLY A 3 1.08 -23.99 -13.67
CA GLY A 3 0.28 -24.41 -12.49
C GLY A 3 1.08 -24.49 -11.19
N LYS A 4 2.22 -25.22 -11.21
CA LYS A 4 3.06 -25.42 -10.02
C LYS A 4 3.63 -24.11 -9.46
N ILE A 5 4.10 -23.22 -10.33
CA ILE A 5 4.61 -21.91 -9.88
C ILE A 5 3.48 -21.02 -9.34
N LYS A 6 2.29 -21.06 -9.95
CA LYS A 6 1.12 -20.32 -9.45
C LYS A 6 0.71 -20.81 -8.05
N GLU A 7 0.64 -22.12 -7.84
CA GLU A 7 0.33 -22.71 -6.53
C GLU A 7 1.38 -22.33 -5.47
N HIS A 8 2.66 -22.36 -5.82
CA HIS A 8 3.74 -21.93 -4.94
C HIS A 8 3.61 -20.45 -4.55
N LEU A 9 3.40 -19.55 -5.52
CA LEU A 9 3.23 -18.12 -5.24
C LEU A 9 1.97 -17.83 -4.40
N GLN A 10 0.88 -18.60 -4.59
CA GLN A 10 -0.32 -18.47 -3.77
C GLN A 10 -0.08 -18.91 -2.32
N ALA A 11 0.73 -19.96 -2.11
CA ALA A 11 1.15 -20.38 -0.78
C ALA A 11 2.02 -19.32 -0.11
N GLU A 12 3.03 -18.79 -0.83
CA GLU A 12 3.90 -17.73 -0.30
C GLU A 12 3.12 -16.48 0.12
N LEU A 13 2.15 -16.03 -0.70
CA LEU A 13 1.30 -14.89 -0.35
C LEU A 13 0.48 -15.15 0.92
N LYS A 14 -0.04 -16.37 1.09
CA LYS A 14 -0.76 -16.77 2.31
C LYS A 14 0.15 -16.74 3.53
N ASP A 15 1.38 -17.24 3.41
CA ASP A 15 2.34 -17.28 4.51
C ASP A 15 2.80 -15.87 4.90
N ILE A 16 3.02 -14.99 3.91
CA ILE A 16 3.33 -13.56 4.13
C ILE A 16 2.17 -12.85 4.85
N GLN A 17 0.92 -13.17 4.49
CA GLN A 17 -0.25 -12.61 5.16
C GLN A 17 -0.43 -13.14 6.58
N ALA A 18 -0.27 -14.46 6.79
CA ALA A 18 -0.37 -15.08 8.11
C ALA A 18 0.73 -14.61 9.08
N SER A 19 1.91 -14.26 8.56
CA SER A 19 3.02 -13.70 9.35
C SER A 19 2.90 -12.19 9.61
N GLY A 20 1.89 -11.51 9.06
CA GLY A 20 1.73 -10.06 9.21
C GLY A 20 2.74 -9.22 8.42
N LEU A 21 3.43 -9.83 7.45
CA LEU A 21 4.41 -9.16 6.59
C LEU A 21 3.81 -8.64 5.28
N PHE A 22 2.54 -8.98 5.01
CA PHE A 22 1.82 -8.50 3.84
C PHE A 22 1.60 -6.99 3.92
N LYS A 23 1.93 -6.28 2.84
CA LYS A 23 1.77 -4.84 2.74
C LYS A 23 0.47 -4.52 2.06
N GLU A 24 -0.41 -3.80 2.75
CA GLU A 24 -1.64 -3.27 2.18
C GLU A 24 -1.39 -1.85 1.64
N GLU A 25 -1.93 -1.59 0.45
CA GLU A 25 -1.87 -0.27 -0.16
C GLU A 25 -3.06 0.57 0.32
N ARG A 26 -2.81 1.86 0.60
CA ARG A 26 -3.86 2.86 0.81
C ARG A 26 -3.87 3.79 -0.40
N ILE A 27 -5.00 3.85 -1.08
CA ILE A 27 -5.12 4.64 -2.31
C ILE A 27 -5.39 6.10 -1.94
N ILE A 28 -4.50 6.98 -2.37
CA ILE A 28 -4.63 8.44 -2.21
C ILE A 28 -5.39 9.01 -3.40
N SER A 29 -6.42 9.83 -3.15
CA SER A 29 -7.29 10.44 -4.17
C SER A 29 -7.13 11.96 -4.28
N SER A 30 -6.20 12.56 -3.54
CA SER A 30 -5.85 13.99 -3.60
C SER A 30 -4.42 14.19 -4.15
N PRO A 31 -4.03 15.43 -4.50
CA PRO A 31 -2.62 15.78 -4.66
C PRO A 31 -1.80 15.49 -3.40
N GLN A 32 -0.48 15.44 -3.54
CA GLN A 32 0.43 15.19 -2.42
C GLN A 32 0.55 16.43 -1.53
N GLY A 33 0.58 16.24 -0.21
CA GLY A 33 0.66 17.35 0.73
C GLY A 33 0.75 16.87 2.17
N ALA A 34 0.79 17.82 3.10
CA ALA A 34 0.73 17.49 4.53
C ALA A 34 -0.61 16.85 4.92
N GLU A 35 -1.70 17.25 4.26
CA GLU A 35 -3.02 16.64 4.35
C GLU A 35 -3.35 15.92 3.04
N ILE A 36 -3.83 14.68 3.13
CA ILE A 36 -4.23 13.86 1.99
C ILE A 36 -5.60 13.23 2.21
N THR A 37 -6.31 12.94 1.12
CA THR A 37 -7.59 12.23 1.14
C THR A 37 -7.40 10.82 0.58
N LEU A 38 -7.88 9.81 1.31
CA LEU A 38 -7.94 8.43 0.85
C LEU A 38 -9.22 8.16 0.07
N THR A 39 -9.23 7.12 -0.78
CA THR A 39 -10.46 6.68 -1.45
C THR A 39 -11.55 6.19 -0.49
N SER A 40 -11.21 5.89 0.77
CA SER A 40 -12.17 5.63 1.85
C SER A 40 -12.97 6.88 2.24
N GLY A 41 -12.55 8.07 1.82
CA GLY A 41 -13.12 9.37 2.21
C GLY A 41 -12.47 9.99 3.44
N GLU A 42 -11.53 9.29 4.07
CA GLU A 42 -10.79 9.81 5.23
C GLU A 42 -9.76 10.85 4.80
N THR A 43 -9.68 11.95 5.56
CA THR A 43 -8.63 12.96 5.44
C THR A 43 -7.65 12.79 6.59
N VAL A 44 -6.37 12.65 6.26
CA VAL A 44 -5.30 12.32 7.22
C VAL A 44 -4.05 13.15 6.97
N LEU A 45 -3.19 13.27 7.99
CA LEU A 45 -1.88 13.90 7.85
C LEU A 45 -0.81 12.90 7.36
N ASN A 46 -0.05 13.27 6.33
CA ASN A 46 0.96 12.42 5.71
C ASN A 46 2.37 12.71 6.23
N PHE A 47 2.87 11.83 7.10
CA PHE A 47 4.23 11.90 7.67
C PHE A 47 5.22 10.88 7.06
N CYS A 48 4.84 10.17 6.00
CA CYS A 48 5.69 9.16 5.34
C CYS A 48 5.97 9.46 3.87
N ALA A 49 5.73 10.69 3.42
CA ALA A 49 6.07 11.14 2.08
C ALA A 49 7.53 11.59 1.96
N ASN A 50 8.07 11.48 0.74
CA ASN A 50 9.34 12.12 0.35
C ASN A 50 9.15 13.57 -0.15
N ASN A 51 8.01 14.22 0.16
CA ASN A 51 7.71 15.60 -0.26
C ASN A 51 8.21 16.62 0.77
N TYR A 52 9.53 16.67 0.96
CA TYR A 52 10.17 17.44 2.05
C TYR A 52 9.94 18.95 1.98
N LEU A 53 9.82 19.52 0.77
CA LEU A 53 9.66 20.96 0.55
C LEU A 53 8.22 21.36 0.21
N GLY A 54 7.29 20.41 0.11
CA GLY A 54 5.89 20.71 -0.18
C GLY A 54 5.62 21.27 -1.58
N LEU A 55 6.39 20.85 -2.59
CA LEU A 55 6.34 21.41 -3.96
C LEU A 55 5.59 20.53 -4.97
N SER A 56 4.87 19.52 -4.48
CA SER A 56 4.18 18.50 -5.28
C SER A 56 2.67 18.74 -5.34
#